data_AF-A0AAE0DQU8-F1
#
_entry.id   AF-A0AAE0DQU8-F1
#
_cell.length_a   1.000
_cell.length_b   1.000
_cell.length_c   1.000
_cell.angle_alpha   90.00
_cell.angle_beta   90.00
_cell.angle_gamma   90.00
#
_symmetry.space_group_name_H-M   'P 1'
#
loop_
_entity.id
_entity.type
_entity.pdbx_description
1 polymer ?
#
loop_
_entity_poly.entity_id
_entity_poly.type
_entity_poly.pdbx_seq_one_letter_code
_entity_poly.pdbx_strand_id
1 'polypeptide(L)'
;MMYDNYAMSPIVLQSLAGKIPRLLNSGTVFGFTRETSILQPNAITATLQDSLTGDWRNATSNWSGSRFSAVREYQYANERLSSVVTTSPVVLTRCAPAQNVSAGQVEINFPVKTWVTHTLSRSETGSTQWQDNQMPFNITISDRNISNNLQFEWIALPTKQFGPVSGGILLYFPEKALNTSWAVVPCSISASWFSGEVTSDSLTNEAAWSFTEPSKSLARIRTDLDASSAEAHKYRRLITIREGWIQSLTPSAPCEDCINQSKPLTILERLFSDVGLSTVFDDMRAQGQSRWNDSTKTCVLQRPDPTDTDVDRWNRGDCGNGGKHMLLEFILASIFANGLSRYGSHRAFDLSSVNSSNSPFRWELKTLPKASNYYASLLSNKPRHNAILPAPANSGYVELRMRVQVVGYAWYASSFSDYLATAVVVTYMLVAFAHTVWVLKKGVTSSSWDTVTELLALALQSPVPDALRGSGAGIERLVTYKRLIRLRAIREEGEERLVMLIDGEEKYLKGGEELEQAPGMRYRSVEVNSEYS
;
A
#
# COMPACT_ATOMS: atom_id res chain seq x y z
N MET A 1 -26.66 -8.81 12.31
CA MET A 1 -26.20 -8.11 11.09
C MET A 1 -24.77 -7.68 11.33
N MET A 2 -23.84 -8.50 10.88
CA MET A 2 -22.39 -8.24 10.96
C MET A 2 -21.91 -8.56 9.56
N TYR A 3 -22.07 -7.60 8.64
CA TYR A 3 -21.73 -7.77 7.23
C TYR A 3 -20.80 -6.66 6.79
N ASP A 4 -19.91 -7.06 5.89
CA ASP A 4 -19.13 -6.22 4.97
C ASP A 4 -17.93 -5.49 5.58
N ASN A 5 -16.87 -6.24 5.91
CA ASN A 5 -15.48 -5.83 5.68
C ASN A 5 -14.57 -7.06 5.83
N TYR A 6 -14.57 -7.95 4.84
CA TYR A 6 -13.46 -8.91 4.71
C TYR A 6 -12.29 -8.17 4.08
N ALA A 7 -11.19 -8.13 4.84
CA ALA A 7 -9.98 -7.42 4.48
C ALA A 7 -9.42 -7.94 3.15
N MET A 8 -9.22 -7.02 2.21
CA MET A 8 -8.29 -7.20 1.10
C MET A 8 -6.89 -7.32 1.69
N SER A 9 -6.41 -8.54 1.93
CA SER A 9 -4.97 -8.75 2.08
C SER A 9 -4.36 -8.80 0.68
N PRO A 10 -3.55 -7.81 0.27
CA PRO A 10 -2.90 -7.86 -1.02
C PRO A 10 -1.94 -9.06 -1.02
N ILE A 11 -2.10 -9.94 -1.99
CA ILE A 11 -1.14 -11.02 -2.22
C ILE A 11 -0.11 -10.53 -3.23
N VAL A 12 1.16 -10.60 -2.82
CA VAL A 12 2.30 -10.37 -3.69
C VAL A 12 2.68 -11.70 -4.33
N LEU A 13 2.38 -11.86 -5.61
CA LEU A 13 2.91 -12.97 -6.40
C LEU A 13 4.22 -12.55 -7.06
N GLN A 14 5.34 -12.82 -6.38
CA GLN A 14 6.66 -12.41 -6.83
C GLN A 14 7.27 -13.42 -7.81
N SER A 15 7.90 -12.92 -8.87
CA SER A 15 8.80 -13.73 -9.70
C SER A 15 10.06 -14.07 -8.91
N LEU A 16 10.43 -15.36 -8.78
CA LEU A 16 11.66 -15.80 -8.12
C LEU A 16 12.92 -15.14 -8.71
N ALA A 17 12.93 -14.87 -10.02
CA ALA A 17 14.03 -14.19 -10.70
C ALA A 17 14.10 -12.66 -10.44
N GLY A 18 13.12 -12.07 -9.76
CA GLY A 18 13.06 -10.63 -9.48
C GLY A 18 12.93 -9.71 -10.72
N LYS A 19 12.64 -10.27 -11.90
CA LYS A 19 12.60 -9.52 -13.18
C LYS A 19 11.28 -8.82 -13.48
N ILE A 20 10.18 -9.37 -12.97
CA ILE A 20 8.89 -8.68 -12.95
C ILE A 20 8.77 -8.04 -11.57
N PRO A 21 8.48 -6.73 -11.48
CA PRO A 21 8.35 -6.06 -10.20
C PRO A 21 7.20 -6.66 -9.40
N ARG A 22 7.16 -6.37 -8.10
CA ARG A 22 6.09 -6.86 -7.24
C ARG A 22 4.75 -6.30 -7.74
N LEU A 23 3.78 -7.20 -7.96
CA LEU A 23 2.43 -6.85 -8.35
C LEU A 23 1.51 -7.17 -7.17
N LEU A 24 0.77 -6.17 -6.71
CA LEU A 24 -0.23 -6.32 -5.66
C LEU A 24 -1.57 -6.68 -6.30
N ASN A 25 -2.08 -7.84 -5.94
CA ASN A 25 -3.45 -8.21 -6.27
C ASN A 25 -4.41 -7.36 -5.43
N SER A 26 -5.41 -6.79 -6.07
CA SER A 26 -6.57 -6.20 -5.39
C SER A 26 -7.79 -7.04 -5.74
N GLY A 27 -8.68 -7.27 -4.80
CA GLY A 27 -9.85 -8.08 -5.09
C GLY A 27 -10.77 -8.27 -3.92
N THR A 28 -12.05 -8.51 -4.20
CA THR A 28 -13.04 -8.72 -3.16
C THR A 28 -13.36 -10.21 -3.06
N VAL A 29 -13.16 -10.77 -1.87
CA VAL A 29 -13.65 -12.12 -1.55
C VAL A 29 -15.03 -11.95 -0.94
N PHE A 30 -16.02 -12.60 -1.52
CA PHE A 30 -17.35 -12.68 -0.92
C PHE A 30 -17.77 -14.14 -0.76
N GLY A 31 -18.56 -14.41 0.29
CA GLY A 31 -19.12 -15.74 0.55
C GLY A 31 -20.19 -16.15 -0.46
N PHE A 32 -20.87 -17.26 -0.14
CA PHE A 32 -21.81 -18.01 -1.00
C PHE A 32 -22.77 -17.21 -1.90
N THR A 33 -23.14 -15.98 -1.51
CA THR A 33 -24.11 -15.16 -2.25
C THR A 33 -23.49 -14.28 -3.33
N ARG A 34 -22.17 -14.10 -3.36
CA ARG A 34 -21.49 -13.17 -4.27
C ARG A 34 -20.26 -13.82 -4.92
N GLU A 35 -19.59 -13.08 -5.79
CA GLU A 35 -18.43 -13.55 -6.55
C GLU A 35 -17.11 -13.17 -5.90
N THR A 36 -16.12 -14.05 -5.95
CA THR A 36 -14.75 -13.65 -5.64
C THR A 36 -14.15 -12.98 -6.87
N SER A 37 -13.69 -11.74 -6.71
CA SER A 37 -13.02 -10.97 -7.74
C SER A 37 -11.56 -10.76 -7.41
N ILE A 38 -10.67 -10.98 -8.37
CA ILE A 38 -9.27 -10.61 -8.28
C ILE A 38 -8.88 -9.85 -9.53
N LEU A 39 -8.16 -8.77 -9.30
CA LEU A 39 -7.62 -7.89 -10.31
C LEU A 39 -6.12 -7.79 -10.06
N GLN A 40 -5.36 -7.90 -11.13
CA GLN A 40 -3.91 -7.84 -11.08
C GLN A 40 -3.39 -6.83 -12.10
N PRO A 41 -2.47 -5.92 -11.74
CA PRO A 41 -1.84 -5.01 -12.70
C PRO A 41 -1.23 -5.77 -13.85
N ASN A 42 -1.37 -5.23 -15.07
CA ASN A 42 -0.67 -5.77 -16.23
C ASN A 42 0.86 -5.78 -15.99
N ALA A 43 1.47 -6.96 -15.98
CA ALA A 43 2.85 -7.16 -15.57
C ALA A 43 3.85 -6.44 -16.49
N ILE A 44 3.53 -6.36 -17.79
CA ILE A 44 4.38 -5.65 -18.76
C ILE A 44 4.37 -4.16 -18.49
N THR A 45 3.17 -3.60 -18.25
CA THR A 45 3.03 -2.17 -17.95
C THR A 45 3.80 -1.83 -16.68
N ALA A 46 3.61 -2.61 -15.62
CA ALA A 46 4.36 -2.45 -14.38
C ALA A 46 5.88 -2.56 -14.58
N THR A 47 6.37 -3.53 -15.36
CA THR A 47 7.80 -3.71 -15.64
C THR A 47 8.39 -2.51 -16.40
N LEU A 48 7.69 -2.03 -17.43
CA LEU A 48 8.14 -0.86 -18.20
C LEU A 48 8.11 0.41 -17.35
N GLN A 49 7.07 0.60 -16.54
CA GLN A 49 6.99 1.71 -15.62
C GLN A 49 8.08 1.66 -14.55
N ASP A 50 8.41 0.48 -14.01
CA ASP A 50 9.47 0.30 -13.03
C ASP A 50 10.83 0.74 -13.62
N SER A 51 11.13 0.29 -14.85
CA SER A 51 12.32 0.73 -15.57
C SER A 51 12.35 2.25 -15.83
N LEU A 52 11.23 2.84 -16.28
CA LEU A 52 11.13 4.27 -16.54
C LEU A 52 11.23 5.10 -15.25
N THR A 53 10.64 4.60 -14.16
CA THR A 53 10.71 5.24 -12.84
C THR A 53 12.15 5.19 -12.31
N GLY A 54 12.86 4.07 -12.50
CA GLY A 54 14.27 3.95 -12.18
C GLY A 54 15.14 4.92 -12.98
N ASP A 55 14.92 5.02 -14.29
CA ASP A 55 15.60 5.98 -15.14
C ASP A 55 15.31 7.44 -14.73
N TRP A 56 14.05 7.75 -14.37
CA TRP A 56 13.65 9.07 -13.90
C TRP A 56 14.31 9.40 -12.56
N ARG A 57 14.34 8.46 -11.61
CA ARG A 57 15.04 8.61 -10.32
C ARG A 57 16.52 8.89 -10.52
N ASN A 58 17.19 8.09 -11.36
CA ASN A 58 18.60 8.29 -11.70
C ASN A 58 18.84 9.66 -12.35
N ALA A 59 17.93 10.10 -13.22
CA ALA A 59 17.99 11.42 -13.84
C ALA A 59 17.88 12.54 -12.79
N THR A 60 16.96 12.40 -11.82
CA THR A 60 16.80 13.40 -10.75
C THR A 60 17.96 13.40 -9.75
N SER A 61 18.64 12.27 -9.52
CA SER A 61 19.74 12.17 -8.53
C SER A 61 21.11 12.53 -9.10
N ASN A 62 21.38 12.20 -10.36
CA ASN A 62 22.74 12.29 -10.93
C ASN A 62 22.96 13.51 -11.83
N TRP A 63 21.97 14.39 -11.99
CA TRP A 63 22.11 15.54 -12.89
C TRP A 63 22.97 16.64 -12.29
N SER A 64 24.24 16.69 -12.72
CA SER A 64 25.23 17.73 -12.40
C SER A 64 25.33 18.84 -13.44
N GLY A 65 24.46 18.84 -14.46
CA GLY A 65 24.50 19.81 -15.56
C GLY A 65 24.18 21.24 -15.11
N SER A 66 24.96 22.20 -15.61
CA SER A 66 25.02 23.64 -15.28
C SER A 66 23.72 24.47 -15.34
N ARG A 67 22.55 23.87 -15.62
CA ARG A 67 21.24 24.53 -15.51
C ARG A 67 20.61 24.20 -14.16
N PHE A 68 20.96 25.01 -13.16
CA PHE A 68 20.57 24.91 -11.75
C PHE A 68 19.05 24.85 -11.43
N SER A 69 18.13 25.01 -12.39
CA SER A 69 16.70 25.19 -12.10
C SER A 69 15.90 23.89 -11.99
N ALA A 70 16.03 22.94 -12.91
CA ALA A 70 15.09 21.80 -13.00
C ALA A 70 15.34 20.68 -11.96
N VAL A 71 16.57 20.54 -11.46
CA VAL A 71 16.92 19.46 -10.51
C VAL A 71 16.57 19.81 -9.07
N ARG A 72 16.64 21.11 -8.71
CA ARG A 72 16.25 21.60 -7.37
C ARG A 72 14.77 21.37 -7.07
N GLU A 73 13.92 21.37 -8.09
CA GLU A 73 12.48 21.13 -7.95
C GLU A 73 12.16 19.76 -7.33
N TYR A 74 13.03 18.76 -7.52
CA TYR A 74 12.80 17.39 -7.06
C TYR A 74 13.65 16.98 -5.85
N GLN A 75 14.54 17.85 -5.37
CA GLN A 75 15.48 17.55 -4.26
C GLN A 75 14.75 17.30 -2.92
N TYR A 76 13.59 17.95 -2.71
CA TYR A 76 12.79 17.86 -1.48
C TYR A 76 11.50 17.07 -1.67
N ALA A 77 11.48 16.16 -2.64
CA ALA A 77 10.37 15.23 -2.87
C ALA A 77 10.18 14.30 -1.66
N ASN A 78 8.99 14.30 -1.08
CA ASN A 78 8.61 13.40 0.01
C ASN A 78 7.89 12.16 -0.54
N GLU A 79 6.97 12.36 -1.48
CA GLU A 79 6.16 11.31 -2.09
C GLU A 79 6.33 11.36 -3.61
N ARG A 80 6.36 10.17 -4.22
CA ARG A 80 6.46 9.99 -5.66
C ARG A 80 5.42 8.96 -6.07
N LEU A 81 4.41 9.43 -6.78
CA LEU A 81 3.37 8.58 -7.35
C LEU A 81 3.60 8.44 -8.85
N SER A 82 3.83 7.22 -9.30
CA SER A 82 3.94 6.91 -10.74
C SER A 82 2.69 6.19 -11.19
N SER A 83 2.08 6.63 -12.29
CA SER A 83 0.83 6.07 -12.77
C SER A 83 0.75 5.96 -14.30
N VAL A 84 0.06 4.93 -14.80
CA VAL A 84 -0.23 4.72 -16.23
C VAL A 84 -1.65 4.20 -16.37
N VAL A 85 -2.42 4.79 -17.28
CA VAL A 85 -3.70 4.22 -17.69
C VAL A 85 -3.45 3.06 -18.66
N THR A 86 -3.89 1.86 -18.30
CA THR A 86 -3.69 0.63 -19.09
C THR A 86 -4.85 -0.35 -18.87
N THR A 87 -4.83 -1.46 -19.60
CA THR A 87 -5.77 -2.56 -19.41
C THR A 87 -5.15 -3.67 -18.58
N SER A 88 -5.82 -4.05 -17.50
CA SER A 88 -5.42 -5.13 -16.60
C SER A 88 -6.50 -6.21 -16.52
N PRO A 89 -6.14 -7.48 -16.28
CA PRO A 89 -7.13 -8.54 -16.14
C PRO A 89 -7.89 -8.41 -14.82
N VAL A 90 -9.20 -8.60 -14.92
CA VAL A 90 -10.10 -8.93 -13.80
C VAL A 90 -10.54 -10.37 -13.99
N VAL A 91 -10.45 -11.16 -12.94
CA VAL A 91 -10.94 -12.54 -12.88
C VAL A 91 -11.99 -12.64 -11.80
N LEU A 92 -13.16 -13.14 -12.19
CA LEU A 92 -14.29 -13.43 -11.33
C LEU A 92 -14.43 -14.94 -11.27
N THR A 93 -14.43 -15.50 -10.08
CA THR A 93 -14.58 -16.93 -9.87
C THR A 93 -15.76 -17.18 -8.95
N ARG A 94 -16.57 -18.19 -9.29
CA ARG A 94 -17.58 -18.74 -8.39
C ARG A 94 -17.54 -20.25 -8.46
N CYS A 95 -17.61 -20.90 -7.32
CA CYS A 95 -17.69 -22.35 -7.21
C CYS A 95 -19.08 -22.77 -6.73
N ALA A 96 -19.60 -23.86 -7.29
CA ALA A 96 -20.79 -24.51 -6.78
C ALA A 96 -20.44 -25.39 -5.57
N PRO A 97 -21.44 -25.74 -4.73
CA PRO A 97 -21.43 -26.92 -3.89
C PRO A 97 -20.75 -28.13 -4.55
N ALA A 98 -20.00 -28.88 -3.74
CA ALA A 98 -19.48 -30.18 -4.13
C ALA A 98 -20.65 -31.07 -4.58
N GLN A 99 -20.41 -31.88 -5.60
CA GLN A 99 -21.37 -32.82 -6.15
C GLN A 99 -20.74 -34.21 -6.12
N ASN A 100 -21.57 -35.21 -5.85
CA ASN A 100 -21.14 -36.59 -5.98
C ASN A 100 -21.23 -36.98 -7.46
N VAL A 101 -20.16 -37.55 -7.99
CA VAL A 101 -20.06 -37.92 -9.39
C VAL A 101 -19.64 -39.37 -9.47
N SER A 102 -20.51 -40.24 -9.99
CA SER A 102 -20.20 -41.66 -10.16
C SER A 102 -19.58 -41.98 -11.53
N ALA A 103 -18.93 -43.14 -11.63
CA ALA A 103 -18.48 -43.69 -12.92
C ALA A 103 -19.69 -43.88 -13.86
N GLY A 104 -19.89 -42.94 -14.79
CA GLY A 104 -21.02 -42.92 -15.73
C GLY A 104 -22.00 -41.75 -15.54
N GLN A 105 -21.85 -40.95 -14.48
CA GLN A 105 -22.59 -39.69 -14.37
C GLN A 105 -22.07 -38.68 -15.39
N VAL A 106 -22.99 -38.20 -16.24
CA VAL A 106 -22.69 -37.28 -17.34
C VAL A 106 -22.91 -35.84 -16.91
N GLU A 107 -23.75 -35.55 -15.92
CA GLU A 107 -24.23 -34.18 -15.68
C GLU A 107 -23.64 -33.58 -14.40
N ILE A 108 -22.97 -32.43 -14.53
CA ILE A 108 -22.45 -31.62 -13.41
C ILE A 108 -22.99 -30.21 -13.50
N ASN A 109 -23.47 -29.68 -12.37
CA ASN A 109 -24.03 -28.34 -12.30
C ASN A 109 -22.95 -27.27 -12.08
N PHE A 110 -22.83 -26.31 -12.99
CA PHE A 110 -21.90 -25.18 -12.86
C PHE A 110 -22.62 -23.89 -12.49
N PRO A 111 -21.96 -22.97 -11.76
CA PRO A 111 -22.47 -21.61 -11.58
C PRO A 111 -22.66 -20.91 -12.91
N VAL A 112 -23.79 -20.21 -13.06
CA VAL A 112 -24.13 -19.43 -14.27
C VAL A 112 -24.08 -17.95 -13.96
N LYS A 113 -23.61 -17.17 -14.92
CA LYS A 113 -23.68 -15.71 -14.87
C LYS A 113 -24.74 -15.24 -15.85
N THR A 114 -25.80 -14.56 -15.38
CA THR A 114 -26.87 -14.05 -16.27
C THR A 114 -27.15 -12.58 -15.99
N TRP A 115 -27.73 -11.91 -16.98
CA TRP A 115 -28.22 -10.54 -16.83
C TRP A 115 -29.47 -10.50 -15.94
N VAL A 116 -29.44 -9.64 -14.92
CA VAL A 116 -30.56 -9.36 -14.01
C VAL A 116 -30.89 -7.89 -14.12
N THR A 117 -32.13 -7.58 -14.50
CA THR A 117 -32.64 -6.21 -14.55
C THR A 117 -33.03 -5.76 -13.13
N HIS A 118 -32.44 -4.66 -12.66
CA HIS A 118 -32.84 -4.03 -11.40
C HIS A 118 -33.78 -2.87 -11.70
N THR A 119 -35.01 -2.95 -11.22
CA THR A 119 -35.98 -1.86 -11.31
C THR A 119 -35.74 -0.89 -10.16
N LEU A 120 -34.84 0.08 -10.37
CA LEU A 120 -34.71 1.22 -9.47
C LEU A 120 -35.76 2.26 -9.83
N SER A 121 -36.36 2.90 -8.82
CA SER A 121 -37.58 3.76 -8.85
C SER A 121 -37.68 4.81 -9.98
N ARG A 122 -36.63 5.09 -10.76
CA ARG A 122 -36.65 6.00 -11.93
C ARG A 122 -35.79 5.56 -13.13
N SER A 123 -35.14 4.40 -13.12
CA SER A 123 -34.34 3.91 -14.27
C SER A 123 -34.14 2.40 -14.19
N GLU A 124 -34.37 1.70 -15.31
CA GLU A 124 -33.95 0.31 -15.46
C GLU A 124 -32.43 0.25 -15.59
N THR A 125 -31.77 -0.34 -14.61
CA THR A 125 -30.33 -0.64 -14.65
C THR A 125 -30.18 -2.13 -14.53
N GLY A 126 -29.62 -2.80 -15.52
CA GLY A 126 -29.32 -4.23 -15.40
C GLY A 126 -27.90 -4.49 -14.93
N SER A 127 -27.67 -5.71 -14.46
CA SER A 127 -26.34 -6.20 -14.16
C SER A 127 -26.22 -7.69 -14.36
N THR A 128 -25.08 -8.16 -14.85
CA THR A 128 -24.84 -9.60 -14.81
C THR A 128 -24.45 -10.01 -13.40
N GLN A 129 -25.21 -10.92 -12.83
CA GLN A 129 -24.92 -11.48 -11.53
C GLN A 129 -24.79 -12.99 -11.67
N TRP A 130 -24.02 -13.58 -10.77
CA TRP A 130 -24.09 -15.02 -10.62
C TRP A 130 -25.45 -15.37 -10.07
N GLN A 131 -26.09 -16.33 -10.71
CA GLN A 131 -27.33 -16.89 -10.21
C GLN A 131 -27.00 -17.87 -9.09
N ASP A 132 -27.92 -17.97 -8.13
CA ASP A 132 -27.91 -19.08 -7.18
C ASP A 132 -28.26 -20.40 -7.88
N ASN A 133 -29.00 -20.30 -8.99
CA ASN A 133 -29.28 -21.41 -9.88
C ASN A 133 -27.99 -21.86 -10.59
N GLN A 134 -27.71 -23.15 -10.51
CA GLN A 134 -26.66 -23.80 -11.27
C GLN A 134 -27.26 -24.41 -12.53
N MET A 135 -26.47 -24.53 -13.59
CA MET A 135 -26.91 -25.13 -14.84
C MET A 135 -26.12 -26.41 -15.11
N PRO A 136 -26.81 -27.49 -15.48
CA PRO A 136 -26.15 -28.74 -15.80
C PRO A 136 -25.28 -28.62 -17.05
N PHE A 137 -24.15 -29.32 -17.02
CA PHE A 137 -23.26 -29.50 -18.15
C PHE A 137 -22.89 -30.97 -18.29
N ASN A 138 -23.01 -31.48 -19.51
CA ASN A 138 -22.69 -32.86 -19.83
C ASN A 138 -21.18 -33.05 -20.04
N ILE A 139 -20.54 -33.78 -19.15
CA ILE A 139 -19.15 -34.18 -19.20
C ILE A 139 -19.00 -35.65 -19.55
N THR A 140 -18.02 -35.95 -20.39
CA THR A 140 -17.58 -37.31 -20.64
C THR A 140 -16.33 -37.57 -19.80
N ILE A 141 -16.50 -38.21 -18.65
CA ILE A 141 -15.38 -38.66 -17.82
C ILE A 141 -14.75 -39.87 -18.52
N SER A 142 -13.88 -39.60 -19.50
CA SER A 142 -13.21 -40.66 -20.26
C SER A 142 -12.13 -41.28 -19.38
N ASP A 143 -12.30 -42.56 -19.02
CA ASP A 143 -11.34 -43.48 -18.39
C ASP A 143 -10.28 -42.81 -17.50
N ARG A 144 -10.74 -42.08 -16.48
CA ARG A 144 -9.81 -41.49 -15.52
C ARG A 144 -9.31 -42.58 -14.60
N ASN A 145 -8.05 -42.94 -14.80
CA ASN A 145 -7.24 -43.66 -13.83
C ASN A 145 -7.45 -42.98 -12.47
N ILE A 146 -8.13 -43.71 -11.59
CA ILE A 146 -8.38 -43.37 -10.18
C ILE A 146 -7.02 -42.98 -9.60
N SER A 147 -6.75 -41.68 -9.50
CA SER A 147 -5.53 -41.21 -8.87
C SER A 147 -5.86 -40.84 -7.44
N ASN A 148 -4.97 -41.21 -6.53
CA ASN A 148 -5.06 -40.85 -5.12
C ASN A 148 -4.74 -39.36 -4.89
N ASN A 149 -4.72 -38.55 -5.95
CA ASN A 149 -4.31 -37.17 -5.92
C ASN A 149 -5.46 -36.26 -6.36
N LEU A 150 -5.45 -35.02 -5.87
CA LEU A 150 -6.31 -33.97 -6.37
C LEU A 150 -6.06 -33.77 -7.86
N GLN A 151 -7.13 -33.74 -8.67
CA GLN A 151 -7.02 -33.48 -10.11
C GLN A 151 -7.71 -32.18 -10.51
N PHE A 152 -7.09 -31.49 -11.45
CA PHE A 152 -7.62 -30.29 -12.07
C PHE A 152 -8.01 -30.55 -13.52
N GLU A 153 -9.22 -30.17 -13.92
CA GLU A 153 -9.66 -30.20 -15.31
C GLU A 153 -10.29 -28.88 -15.74
N TRP A 154 -9.92 -28.45 -16.95
CA TRP A 154 -10.53 -27.31 -17.62
C TRP A 154 -11.65 -27.76 -18.55
N ILE A 155 -12.77 -27.04 -18.49
CA ILE A 155 -13.94 -27.28 -19.33
C ILE A 155 -14.32 -26.01 -20.08
N ALA A 156 -14.52 -26.11 -21.38
CA ALA A 156 -15.05 -25.00 -22.17
C ALA A 156 -16.57 -24.88 -21.98
N LEU A 157 -17.00 -23.94 -21.14
CA LEU A 157 -18.43 -23.66 -20.93
C LEU A 157 -18.99 -22.78 -22.05
N PRO A 158 -20.08 -23.16 -22.74
CA PRO A 158 -20.69 -22.36 -23.79
C PRO A 158 -21.28 -21.05 -23.25
N THR A 159 -20.84 -19.90 -23.78
CA THR A 159 -21.32 -18.58 -23.33
C THR A 159 -22.81 -18.35 -23.55
N LYS A 160 -23.42 -19.01 -24.54
CA LYS A 160 -24.87 -18.95 -24.78
C LYS A 160 -25.70 -19.53 -23.63
N GLN A 161 -25.14 -20.48 -22.87
CA GLN A 161 -25.81 -21.17 -21.78
C GLN A 161 -25.37 -20.60 -20.42
N PHE A 162 -24.06 -20.42 -20.24
CA PHE A 162 -23.47 -20.01 -18.95
C PHE A 162 -23.25 -18.50 -18.81
N GLY A 163 -23.57 -17.73 -19.86
CA GLY A 163 -23.38 -16.29 -19.96
C GLY A 163 -21.93 -15.86 -20.19
N PRO A 164 -21.49 -14.67 -19.70
CA PRO A 164 -20.16 -14.13 -19.96
C PRO A 164 -19.07 -14.81 -19.11
N VAL A 165 -18.98 -16.14 -19.19
CA VAL A 165 -17.92 -16.95 -18.59
C VAL A 165 -16.83 -17.24 -19.61
N SER A 166 -15.59 -17.27 -19.13
CA SER A 166 -14.40 -17.65 -19.90
C SER A 166 -14.21 -19.16 -19.97
N GLY A 167 -14.76 -19.90 -19.00
CA GLY A 167 -14.78 -21.36 -18.95
C GLY A 167 -15.05 -21.88 -17.55
N GLY A 168 -14.94 -23.19 -17.39
CA GLY A 168 -15.21 -23.93 -16.16
C GLY A 168 -14.01 -24.75 -15.72
N ILE A 169 -13.99 -25.06 -14.42
CA ILE A 169 -12.99 -25.89 -13.78
C ILE A 169 -13.71 -26.98 -13.01
N LEU A 170 -13.20 -28.21 -13.09
CA LEU A 170 -13.55 -29.29 -12.18
C LEU A 170 -12.35 -29.62 -11.30
N LEU A 171 -12.61 -29.67 -10.00
CA LEU A 171 -11.66 -30.14 -9.00
C LEU A 171 -12.15 -31.46 -8.45
N TYR A 172 -11.38 -32.50 -8.72
CA TYR A 172 -11.65 -33.85 -8.24
C TYR A 172 -10.82 -34.10 -7.00
N PHE A 173 -11.48 -34.47 -5.91
CA PHE A 173 -10.81 -34.80 -4.67
C PHE A 173 -10.49 -36.29 -4.59
N PRO A 174 -9.35 -36.65 -3.96
CA PRO A 174 -8.96 -38.04 -3.83
C PRO A 174 -9.92 -38.79 -2.90
N GLU A 175 -10.49 -39.88 -3.40
CA GLU A 175 -11.35 -40.75 -2.62
C GLU A 175 -10.53 -41.90 -2.03
N LYS A 176 -10.69 -42.18 -0.73
CA LYS A 176 -10.00 -43.28 -0.03
C LYS A 176 -10.85 -44.54 0.13
N ALA A 177 -12.14 -44.48 -0.18
CA ALA A 177 -13.07 -45.59 -0.02
C ALA A 177 -13.31 -46.30 -1.36
N LEU A 178 -13.64 -47.60 -1.30
CA LEU A 178 -14.00 -48.49 -2.43
C LEU A 178 -15.29 -48.08 -3.17
N ASN A 179 -15.79 -46.87 -2.95
CA ASN A 179 -17.00 -46.36 -3.58
C ASN A 179 -16.65 -45.78 -4.95
N THR A 180 -17.61 -45.87 -5.87
CA THR A 180 -17.46 -45.47 -7.27
C THR A 180 -17.75 -43.98 -7.49
N SER A 181 -17.64 -43.13 -6.44
CA SER A 181 -18.31 -41.83 -6.40
C SER A 181 -17.45 -40.71 -5.82
N TRP A 182 -16.98 -39.81 -6.67
CA TRP A 182 -16.04 -38.75 -6.29
C TRP A 182 -16.73 -37.47 -5.86
N ALA A 183 -16.16 -36.80 -4.85
CA ALA A 183 -16.50 -35.41 -4.56
C ALA A 183 -15.84 -34.49 -5.61
N VAL A 184 -16.68 -33.78 -6.37
CA VAL A 184 -16.23 -32.84 -7.39
C VAL A 184 -16.74 -31.45 -7.07
N VAL A 185 -15.87 -30.44 -7.15
CA VAL A 185 -16.25 -29.03 -7.00
C VAL A 185 -16.15 -28.33 -8.36
N PRO A 186 -17.27 -27.99 -8.99
CA PRO A 186 -17.31 -27.23 -10.24
C PRO A 186 -17.21 -25.74 -9.97
N CYS A 187 -16.32 -25.05 -10.68
CA CYS A 187 -16.18 -23.60 -10.63
C CYS A 187 -16.29 -22.98 -12.01
N SER A 188 -16.92 -21.82 -12.10
CA SER A 188 -17.00 -21.02 -13.32
C SER A 188 -16.10 -19.81 -13.18
N ILE A 189 -15.32 -19.52 -14.23
CA ILE A 189 -14.42 -18.37 -14.30
C ILE A 189 -14.91 -17.41 -15.37
N SER A 190 -14.97 -16.13 -15.03
CA SER A 190 -15.22 -15.00 -15.94
C SER A 190 -14.01 -14.07 -15.89
N ALA A 191 -13.16 -14.13 -16.91
CA ALA A 191 -12.00 -13.27 -17.06
C ALA A 191 -12.23 -12.18 -18.12
N SER A 192 -11.74 -10.98 -17.86
CA SER A 192 -11.89 -9.85 -18.78
C SER A 192 -10.77 -8.82 -18.64
N TRP A 193 -10.40 -8.17 -19.73
CA TRP A 193 -9.57 -6.97 -19.69
C TRP A 193 -10.38 -5.78 -19.19
N PHE A 194 -9.81 -5.02 -18.28
CA PHE A 194 -10.43 -3.85 -17.67
C PHE A 194 -9.50 -2.64 -17.72
N SER A 195 -10.00 -1.49 -18.17
CA SER A 195 -9.23 -0.25 -18.23
C SER A 195 -9.19 0.44 -16.87
N GLY A 196 -8.00 0.79 -16.40
CA GLY A 196 -7.81 1.57 -15.18
C GLY A 196 -6.37 2.03 -15.03
N GLU A 197 -5.97 2.39 -13.82
CA GLU A 197 -4.68 3.03 -13.58
C GLU A 197 -3.76 2.10 -12.79
N VAL A 198 -2.59 1.78 -13.35
CA VAL A 198 -1.54 1.04 -12.65
C VAL A 198 -0.62 2.05 -11.97
N THR A 199 -0.56 1.97 -10.65
CA THR A 199 0.06 2.95 -9.76
C THR A 199 1.16 2.31 -8.91
N SER A 200 2.23 3.05 -8.64
CA SER A 200 3.20 2.72 -7.60
C SER A 200 3.51 3.97 -6.80
N ASP A 201 3.42 3.84 -5.48
CA ASP A 201 3.72 4.88 -4.51
C ASP A 201 5.01 4.52 -3.76
N SER A 202 5.92 5.49 -3.65
CA SER A 202 7.15 5.37 -2.88
C SER A 202 6.97 5.31 -1.37
N LEU A 203 5.84 5.82 -0.83
CA LEU A 203 5.57 5.80 0.62
C LEU A 203 5.09 4.43 1.10
N THR A 204 4.40 3.68 0.24
CA THR A 204 4.09 2.28 0.49
C THR A 204 5.36 1.46 0.27
N ASN A 205 6.00 1.04 1.37
CA ASN A 205 7.33 0.43 1.50
C ASN A 205 7.67 -0.81 0.63
N GLU A 206 6.95 -1.12 -0.45
CA GLU A 206 7.13 -2.37 -1.20
C GLU A 206 7.58 -2.22 -2.66
N ALA A 207 7.72 -0.98 -3.18
CA ALA A 207 8.00 -0.75 -4.61
C ALA A 207 7.07 -1.58 -5.52
N ALA A 208 5.87 -1.84 -5.04
CA ALA A 208 4.94 -2.72 -5.68
C ALA A 208 3.98 -1.90 -6.52
N TRP A 209 3.52 -2.51 -7.60
CA TRP A 209 2.54 -1.93 -8.50
C TRP A 209 1.17 -2.45 -8.09
N SER A 210 0.25 -1.53 -7.88
CA SER A 210 -1.17 -1.82 -7.64
C SER A 210 -1.98 -1.31 -8.83
N PHE A 211 -3.20 -1.80 -8.95
CA PHE A 211 -4.14 -1.25 -9.90
C PHE A 211 -5.21 -0.54 -9.11
N THR A 212 -5.34 0.75 -9.39
CA THR A 212 -6.36 1.60 -8.82
C THR A 212 -7.48 1.71 -9.83
N GLU A 213 -8.64 1.29 -9.39
CA GLU A 213 -9.87 1.49 -10.11
C GLU A 213 -10.28 2.97 -10.08
N PRO A 214 -10.74 3.56 -11.19
CA PRO A 214 -11.33 4.89 -11.13
C PRO A 214 -12.53 4.84 -10.17
N SER A 215 -12.59 5.73 -9.17
CA SER A 215 -13.50 5.72 -8.00
C SER A 215 -15.01 5.56 -8.27
N LYS A 216 -15.45 5.55 -9.54
CA LYS A 216 -16.83 5.29 -9.99
C LYS A 216 -17.02 3.89 -10.61
N SER A 217 -16.01 3.02 -10.65
CA SER A 217 -16.05 1.74 -11.39
C SER A 217 -16.32 0.49 -10.55
N LEU A 218 -16.10 0.44 -9.23
CA LEU A 218 -16.35 -0.78 -8.45
C LEU A 218 -17.82 -1.23 -8.54
N ALA A 219 -18.76 -0.29 -8.53
CA ALA A 219 -20.16 -0.56 -8.80
C ALA A 219 -20.35 -1.07 -10.24
N ARG A 220 -19.67 -0.47 -11.23
CA ARG A 220 -19.78 -0.80 -12.67
C ARG A 220 -19.08 -2.09 -13.11
N ILE A 221 -18.00 -2.52 -12.43
CA ILE A 221 -17.37 -3.83 -12.67
C ILE A 221 -18.33 -4.96 -12.31
N ARG A 222 -19.16 -4.73 -11.28
CA ARG A 222 -20.23 -5.63 -10.86
C ARG A 222 -21.50 -5.44 -11.69
N THR A 223 -21.81 -4.22 -12.13
CA THR A 223 -23.10 -3.92 -12.77
C THR A 223 -23.12 -3.90 -14.30
N ASP A 224 -22.04 -3.59 -15.02
CA ASP A 224 -22.11 -3.40 -16.47
C ASP A 224 -21.27 -4.41 -17.24
N LEU A 225 -21.80 -5.62 -17.34
CA LEU A 225 -21.22 -6.70 -18.15
C LEU A 225 -21.93 -6.88 -19.50
N ASP A 226 -23.13 -6.32 -19.68
CA ASP A 226 -23.89 -6.30 -20.95
C ASP A 226 -24.62 -4.97 -21.18
N ALA A 227 -24.05 -3.82 -20.81
CA ALA A 227 -24.58 -2.61 -21.45
C ALA A 227 -24.25 -2.74 -22.95
N SER A 228 -25.29 -3.03 -23.74
CA SER A 228 -25.33 -2.88 -25.19
C SER A 228 -24.98 -1.46 -25.66
N SER A 229 -24.67 -0.55 -24.73
CA SER A 229 -24.04 0.71 -25.05
C SER A 229 -22.60 0.45 -25.51
N ALA A 230 -22.24 1.08 -26.63
CA ALA A 230 -20.88 1.09 -27.16
C ALA A 230 -19.82 1.54 -26.11
N GLU A 231 -20.27 2.14 -25.01
CA GLU A 231 -19.43 2.63 -23.92
C GLU A 231 -18.95 1.51 -22.99
N ALA A 232 -19.70 0.44 -22.71
CA ALA A 232 -19.21 -0.64 -21.83
C ALA A 232 -18.12 -1.50 -22.51
N HIS A 233 -18.26 -1.77 -23.81
CA HIS A 233 -17.21 -2.42 -24.62
C HIS A 233 -15.90 -1.61 -24.68
N LYS A 234 -15.96 -0.31 -24.41
CA LYS A 234 -14.77 0.55 -24.32
C LYS A 234 -13.92 0.23 -23.08
N TYR A 235 -14.55 -0.18 -21.97
CA TYR A 235 -13.88 -0.35 -20.69
C TYR A 235 -13.62 -1.81 -20.31
N ARG A 236 -14.39 -2.75 -20.89
CA ARG A 236 -14.26 -4.18 -20.58
C ARG A 236 -14.31 -5.06 -21.82
N ARG A 237 -13.40 -6.04 -21.93
CA ARG A 237 -13.39 -7.05 -23.00
C ARG A 237 -13.27 -8.46 -22.41
N LEU A 238 -14.28 -9.30 -22.65
CA LEU A 238 -14.25 -10.69 -22.19
C LEU A 238 -13.05 -11.44 -22.79
N ILE A 239 -12.41 -12.27 -21.98
CA ILE A 239 -11.29 -13.11 -22.39
C ILE A 239 -11.82 -14.52 -22.61
N THR A 240 -11.68 -15.03 -23.83
CA THR A 240 -11.88 -16.46 -24.10
C THR A 240 -10.59 -17.19 -23.79
N ILE A 241 -10.63 -18.09 -22.82
CA ILE A 241 -9.48 -18.89 -22.40
C ILE A 241 -9.47 -20.18 -23.22
N ARG A 242 -8.35 -20.44 -23.88
CA ARG A 242 -8.13 -21.66 -24.68
C ARG A 242 -7.35 -22.69 -23.86
N GLU A 243 -7.58 -23.96 -24.15
CA GLU A 243 -6.93 -25.08 -23.46
C GLU A 243 -5.39 -24.98 -23.50
N GLY A 244 -4.79 -24.64 -24.65
CA GLY A 244 -3.33 -24.50 -24.75
C GLY A 244 -2.73 -23.40 -23.85
N TRP A 245 -3.50 -22.35 -23.55
CA TRP A 245 -3.06 -21.34 -22.58
C TRP A 245 -3.12 -21.87 -21.15
N ILE A 246 -4.14 -22.67 -20.82
CA ILE A 246 -4.27 -23.33 -19.51
C ILE A 246 -3.15 -24.32 -19.29
N GLN A 247 -2.83 -25.15 -20.29
CA GLN A 247 -1.69 -26.06 -20.23
C GLN A 247 -0.37 -25.32 -19.97
N SER A 248 -0.23 -24.09 -20.49
CA SER A 248 0.93 -23.23 -20.23
C SER A 248 0.91 -22.59 -18.85
N LEU A 249 -0.27 -22.34 -18.27
CA LEU A 249 -0.44 -21.83 -16.91
C LEU A 249 -0.12 -22.90 -15.86
N THR A 250 -0.41 -24.16 -16.16
CA THR A 250 -0.28 -25.30 -15.26
C THR A 250 0.59 -26.39 -15.87
N PRO A 251 1.88 -26.12 -16.17
CA PRO A 251 2.76 -27.16 -16.71
C PRO A 251 2.91 -28.30 -15.69
N SER A 252 3.31 -29.48 -16.16
CA SER A 252 3.67 -30.60 -15.29
C SER A 252 4.80 -30.17 -14.36
N ALA A 253 4.62 -30.40 -13.05
CA ALA A 253 5.64 -30.11 -12.06
C ALA A 253 6.83 -31.06 -12.29
N PRO A 254 8.07 -30.55 -12.24
CA PRO A 254 9.24 -31.41 -12.22
C PRO A 254 9.19 -32.28 -10.97
N CYS A 255 9.38 -33.57 -11.14
CA CYS A 255 9.31 -34.53 -10.07
C CYS A 255 10.55 -35.43 -10.11
N GLU A 256 11.38 -35.31 -9.09
CA GLU A 256 12.61 -36.10 -8.96
C GLU A 256 12.32 -37.56 -8.54
N ASP A 257 11.16 -37.84 -7.91
CA ASP A 257 10.81 -39.15 -7.33
C ASP A 257 9.60 -39.87 -8.00
N CYS A 258 9.14 -39.41 -9.16
CA CYS A 258 7.88 -39.88 -9.78
C CYS A 258 7.94 -41.25 -10.48
N ILE A 259 8.94 -42.10 -10.19
CA ILE A 259 9.11 -43.41 -10.85
C ILE A 259 7.85 -44.30 -10.70
N ASN A 260 7.02 -44.05 -9.67
CA ASN A 260 5.82 -44.85 -9.36
C ASN A 260 4.47 -44.10 -9.52
N GLN A 261 4.45 -42.86 -10.04
CA GLN A 261 3.18 -42.14 -10.27
C GLN A 261 2.74 -42.28 -11.74
N SER A 262 1.50 -42.68 -11.96
CA SER A 262 0.92 -42.87 -13.31
C SER A 262 0.77 -41.56 -14.10
N LYS A 263 0.80 -40.40 -13.42
CA LYS A 263 0.78 -39.07 -14.04
C LYS A 263 1.48 -38.04 -13.14
N PRO A 264 2.42 -37.23 -13.65
CA PRO A 264 3.02 -36.15 -12.88
C PRO A 264 1.98 -35.05 -12.60
N LEU A 265 1.93 -34.59 -11.35
CA LEU A 265 1.07 -33.47 -10.94
C LEU A 265 1.42 -32.20 -11.73
N THR A 266 0.41 -31.42 -12.08
CA THR A 266 0.63 -30.05 -12.56
C THR A 266 1.10 -29.14 -11.42
N ILE A 267 1.72 -28.00 -11.75
CA ILE A 267 2.07 -26.98 -10.74
C ILE A 267 0.85 -26.58 -9.91
N LEU A 268 -0.33 -26.49 -10.53
CA LEU A 268 -1.56 -26.11 -9.85
C LEU A 268 -2.03 -27.20 -8.86
N GLU A 269 -2.02 -28.46 -9.28
CA GLU A 269 -2.36 -29.59 -8.39
C GLU A 269 -1.37 -29.67 -7.21
N ARG A 270 -0.08 -29.44 -7.46
CA ARG A 270 0.93 -29.37 -6.40
C ARG A 270 0.68 -28.20 -5.45
N LEU A 271 0.40 -27.00 -5.97
CA LEU A 271 0.06 -25.84 -5.14
C LEU A 271 -1.15 -26.11 -4.27
N PHE A 272 -2.20 -26.72 -4.81
CA PHE A 272 -3.37 -27.09 -4.02
C PHE A 272 -3.04 -28.17 -2.97
N SER A 273 -2.18 -29.13 -3.30
CA SER A 273 -1.69 -30.11 -2.33
C SER A 273 -0.89 -29.44 -1.21
N ASP A 274 -0.01 -28.48 -1.53
CA ASP A 274 0.82 -27.75 -0.55
C ASP A 274 -0.03 -26.86 0.38
N VAL A 275 -1.16 -26.35 -0.11
CA VAL A 275 -2.16 -25.61 0.70
C VAL A 275 -3.02 -26.57 1.55
N GLY A 276 -2.82 -27.88 1.45
CA GLY A 276 -3.54 -28.90 2.22
C GLY A 276 -4.90 -29.28 1.63
N LEU A 277 -5.20 -28.90 0.39
CA LEU A 277 -6.47 -29.22 -0.24
C LEU A 277 -6.60 -30.71 -0.57
N SER A 278 -5.49 -31.42 -0.74
CA SER A 278 -5.46 -32.86 -0.98
C SER A 278 -5.82 -33.70 0.26
N THR A 279 -5.51 -33.21 1.46
CA THR A 279 -5.81 -33.88 2.74
C THR A 279 -7.07 -33.35 3.40
N VAL A 280 -7.72 -32.34 2.82
CA VAL A 280 -8.82 -31.60 3.47
C VAL A 280 -9.94 -32.53 3.95
N PHE A 281 -10.28 -33.58 3.20
CA PHE A 281 -11.29 -34.54 3.61
C PHE A 281 -10.83 -35.48 4.73
N ASP A 282 -9.55 -35.84 4.77
CA ASP A 282 -9.00 -36.59 5.89
C ASP A 282 -9.07 -35.78 7.18
N ASP A 283 -8.71 -34.50 7.11
CA ASP A 283 -8.78 -33.58 8.24
C ASP A 283 -10.23 -33.40 8.71
N MET A 284 -11.17 -33.22 7.78
CA MET A 284 -12.61 -33.15 8.08
C MET A 284 -13.16 -34.46 8.67
N ARG A 285 -12.58 -35.62 8.31
CA ARG A 285 -12.93 -36.92 8.91
C ARG A 285 -12.38 -37.07 10.32
N ALA A 286 -11.17 -36.55 10.58
CA ALA A 286 -10.49 -36.71 11.86
C ALA A 286 -10.93 -35.70 12.93
N GLN A 287 -11.06 -34.42 12.60
CA GLN A 287 -11.12 -33.33 13.59
C GLN A 287 -12.55 -32.88 13.96
N GLY A 288 -13.58 -33.41 13.30
CA GLY A 288 -14.92 -32.86 13.38
C GLY A 288 -15.01 -31.51 12.67
N GLN A 289 -16.23 -30.99 12.49
CA GLN A 289 -16.43 -29.72 11.80
C GLN A 289 -17.06 -28.69 12.72
N SER A 290 -16.58 -27.47 12.61
CA SER A 290 -17.21 -26.32 13.23
C SER A 290 -18.48 -25.98 12.44
N ARG A 291 -19.63 -26.03 13.12
CA ARG A 291 -20.95 -25.78 12.54
C ARG A 291 -21.54 -24.52 13.16
N TRP A 292 -22.06 -23.65 12.30
CA TRP A 292 -22.89 -22.54 12.77
C TRP A 292 -24.24 -23.08 13.26
N ASN A 293 -24.55 -22.85 14.55
CA ASN A 293 -25.85 -23.19 15.11
C ASN A 293 -26.75 -21.96 15.06
N ASP A 294 -27.76 -21.99 14.18
CA ASP A 294 -28.68 -20.87 13.99
C ASP A 294 -29.53 -20.55 15.21
N SER A 295 -29.81 -21.52 16.06
CA SER A 295 -30.60 -21.33 17.28
C SER A 295 -29.80 -20.61 18.35
N THR A 296 -28.53 -20.96 18.52
CA THR A 296 -27.66 -20.37 19.55
C THR A 296 -26.83 -19.20 19.04
N LYS A 297 -26.78 -18.98 17.72
CA LYS A 297 -25.89 -18.00 17.06
C LYS A 297 -24.42 -18.17 17.49
N THR A 298 -24.02 -19.41 17.73
CA THR A 298 -22.65 -19.77 18.12
C THR A 298 -22.07 -20.83 17.21
N CYS A 299 -20.75 -20.83 17.12
CA CYS A 299 -19.99 -21.88 16.47
C CYS A 299 -19.84 -23.06 17.42
N VAL A 300 -20.31 -24.25 17.02
CA VAL A 300 -20.17 -25.49 17.81
C VAL A 300 -19.34 -26.51 17.05
N LEU A 301 -18.44 -27.20 17.74
CA LEU A 301 -17.73 -28.34 17.17
C LEU A 301 -18.67 -29.54 17.18
N GLN A 302 -19.09 -29.98 15.99
CA GLN A 302 -19.87 -31.19 15.83
C GLN A 302 -18.91 -32.36 15.60
N ARG A 303 -19.11 -33.45 16.35
CA ARG A 303 -18.38 -34.70 16.10
C ARG A 303 -18.65 -35.16 14.66
N PRO A 304 -17.66 -35.78 13.99
CA PRO A 304 -17.87 -36.35 12.67
C PRO A 304 -19.05 -37.32 12.69
N ASP A 305 -20.04 -37.12 11.81
CA ASP A 305 -21.07 -38.13 11.59
C ASP A 305 -20.46 -39.20 10.66
N PRO A 306 -20.47 -40.48 11.07
CA PRO A 306 -19.95 -41.56 10.21
C PRO A 306 -20.77 -41.76 8.94
N THR A 307 -22.00 -41.23 8.87
CA THR A 307 -22.87 -41.34 7.68
C THR A 307 -22.63 -40.26 6.64
N ASP A 308 -21.88 -39.19 6.99
CA ASP A 308 -21.63 -38.10 6.06
C ASP A 308 -20.68 -38.50 4.94
N THR A 309 -21.13 -38.29 3.70
CA THR A 309 -20.26 -38.34 2.53
C THR A 309 -19.28 -37.16 2.53
N ASP A 310 -18.20 -37.25 1.76
CA ASP A 310 -17.27 -36.13 1.61
C ASP A 310 -17.97 -34.89 1.01
N VAL A 311 -18.96 -35.10 0.14
CA VAL A 311 -19.81 -34.03 -0.41
C VAL A 311 -20.62 -33.35 0.68
N ASP A 312 -21.25 -34.12 1.59
CA ASP A 312 -21.99 -33.57 2.72
C ASP A 312 -21.07 -32.76 3.64
N ARG A 313 -19.85 -33.25 3.89
CA ARG A 313 -18.83 -32.56 4.69
C ARG A 313 -18.34 -31.27 4.03
N TRP A 314 -18.21 -31.25 2.70
CA TRP A 314 -17.80 -30.05 1.99
C TRP A 314 -18.89 -28.99 2.04
N ASN A 315 -20.12 -29.38 1.71
CA ASN A 315 -21.28 -28.49 1.56
C ASN A 315 -21.87 -28.01 2.89
N ARG A 316 -21.52 -28.67 4.00
CA ARG A 316 -22.00 -28.25 5.32
C ARG A 316 -21.50 -26.86 5.66
N GLY A 317 -22.44 -26.00 6.06
CA GLY A 317 -22.14 -24.65 6.51
C GLY A 317 -21.16 -24.65 7.68
N ASP A 318 -19.98 -24.10 7.45
CA ASP A 318 -18.98 -23.86 8.49
C ASP A 318 -19.25 -22.54 9.23
N CYS A 319 -18.63 -22.37 10.38
CA CYS A 319 -18.69 -21.11 11.11
C CYS A 319 -18.03 -19.93 10.38
N GLY A 320 -17.41 -20.18 9.21
CA GLY A 320 -16.78 -19.19 8.34
C GLY A 320 -17.68 -18.70 7.21
N ASN A 321 -18.97 -19.06 7.20
CA ASN A 321 -19.93 -18.67 6.16
C ASN A 321 -19.49 -19.07 4.74
N GLY A 322 -18.86 -20.25 4.59
CA GLY A 322 -18.34 -20.73 3.31
C GLY A 322 -16.86 -20.46 3.10
N GLY A 323 -16.07 -20.44 4.18
CA GLY A 323 -14.63 -20.13 4.13
C GLY A 323 -13.87 -21.00 3.13
N LYS A 324 -14.26 -22.28 3.01
CA LYS A 324 -13.67 -23.23 2.06
C LYS A 324 -13.90 -22.85 0.60
N HIS A 325 -15.13 -22.49 0.24
CA HIS A 325 -15.47 -22.04 -1.11
C HIS A 325 -14.77 -20.72 -1.43
N MET A 326 -14.80 -19.77 -0.50
CA MET A 326 -14.13 -18.49 -0.64
C MET A 326 -12.63 -18.64 -0.88
N LEU A 327 -11.95 -19.47 -0.09
CA LEU A 327 -10.52 -19.73 -0.25
C LEU A 327 -10.23 -20.34 -1.63
N LEU A 328 -11.04 -21.31 -2.06
CA LEU A 328 -10.86 -21.96 -3.34
C LEU A 328 -11.06 -20.98 -4.51
N GLU A 329 -12.15 -20.23 -4.50
CA GLU A 329 -12.43 -19.20 -5.50
C GLU A 329 -11.33 -18.15 -5.56
N PHE A 330 -10.81 -17.75 -4.40
CA PHE A 330 -9.74 -16.78 -4.27
C PHE A 330 -8.41 -17.28 -4.83
N ILE A 331 -8.03 -18.53 -4.53
CA ILE A 331 -6.81 -19.14 -5.10
C ILE A 331 -6.94 -19.22 -6.62
N LEU A 332 -8.08 -19.73 -7.13
CA LEU A 332 -8.34 -19.81 -8.56
C LEU A 332 -8.31 -18.44 -9.25
N ALA A 333 -9.04 -17.46 -8.70
CA ALA A 333 -9.06 -16.10 -9.24
C ALA A 333 -7.66 -15.48 -9.26
N SER A 334 -6.86 -15.69 -8.20
CA SER A 334 -5.49 -15.17 -8.10
C SER A 334 -4.55 -15.77 -9.12
N ILE A 335 -4.59 -17.09 -9.32
CA ILE A 335 -3.71 -17.79 -10.29
C ILE A 335 -4.05 -17.37 -11.72
N PHE A 336 -5.33 -17.29 -12.05
CA PHE A 336 -5.76 -16.86 -13.37
C PHE A 336 -5.46 -15.38 -13.62
N ALA A 337 -5.72 -14.51 -12.64
CA ALA A 337 -5.35 -13.09 -12.74
C ALA A 337 -3.84 -12.93 -12.93
N ASN A 338 -3.03 -13.75 -12.25
CA ASN A 338 -1.59 -13.75 -12.40
C ASN A 338 -1.13 -14.21 -13.78
N GLY A 339 -1.64 -15.35 -14.24
CA GLY A 339 -1.36 -15.84 -15.58
C GLY A 339 -1.70 -14.80 -16.65
N LEU A 340 -2.90 -14.21 -16.57
CA LEU A 340 -3.37 -13.23 -17.53
C LEU A 340 -2.59 -11.92 -17.44
N SER A 341 -2.14 -11.51 -16.25
CA SER A 341 -1.36 -10.28 -16.07
C SER A 341 -0.01 -10.37 -16.79
N ARG A 342 0.54 -11.59 -16.89
CA ARG A 342 1.80 -11.91 -17.56
C ARG A 342 1.61 -12.20 -19.05
N TYR A 343 0.38 -12.21 -19.55
CA TYR A 343 0.11 -12.42 -20.97
C TYR A 343 0.85 -11.37 -21.82
N GLY A 344 1.61 -11.85 -22.81
CA GLY A 344 2.41 -10.99 -23.69
C GLY A 344 3.79 -10.60 -23.15
N SER A 345 4.22 -11.10 -21.99
CA SER A 345 5.53 -10.71 -21.40
C SER A 345 6.72 -10.95 -22.33
N HIS A 346 6.65 -11.96 -23.21
CA HIS A 346 7.63 -12.21 -24.27
C HIS A 346 7.86 -11.01 -25.22
N ARG A 347 6.94 -10.04 -25.26
CA ARG A 347 7.09 -8.82 -26.06
C ARG A 347 8.01 -7.81 -25.38
N ALA A 348 8.03 -7.78 -24.05
CA ALA A 348 8.82 -6.85 -23.25
C ALA A 348 10.23 -7.38 -22.96
N PHE A 349 10.40 -8.71 -22.83
CA PHE A 349 11.69 -9.33 -22.55
C PHE A 349 12.39 -9.82 -23.82
N ASP A 350 13.71 -9.70 -23.86
CA ASP A 350 14.55 -10.37 -24.85
C ASP A 350 14.70 -11.85 -24.48
N LEU A 351 14.20 -12.72 -25.36
CA LEU A 351 14.24 -14.17 -25.20
C LEU A 351 15.30 -14.81 -26.11
N SER A 352 16.18 -14.03 -26.74
CA SER A 352 17.22 -14.53 -27.66
C SER A 352 18.21 -15.48 -26.97
N SER A 353 18.42 -15.34 -25.66
CA SER A 353 19.28 -16.19 -24.84
C SER A 353 18.74 -17.61 -24.62
N VAL A 354 17.45 -17.85 -24.90
CA VAL A 354 16.74 -19.13 -24.66
C VAL A 354 17.32 -20.30 -25.47
N ASN A 355 18.02 -20.02 -26.58
CA ASN A 355 18.60 -21.05 -27.44
C ASN A 355 20.03 -21.49 -27.03
N SER A 356 20.58 -20.96 -25.94
CA SER A 356 21.91 -21.34 -25.46
C SER A 356 21.80 -22.38 -24.34
N SER A 357 22.11 -23.64 -24.64
CA SER A 357 21.98 -24.79 -23.72
C SER A 357 22.76 -24.67 -22.39
N ASN A 358 23.66 -23.70 -22.27
CA ASN A 358 24.63 -23.58 -21.18
C ASN A 358 24.55 -22.24 -20.41
N SER A 359 23.56 -21.39 -20.65
CA SER A 359 23.41 -20.13 -19.89
C SER A 359 22.17 -20.16 -18.99
N PRO A 360 22.25 -19.68 -17.73
CA PRO A 360 21.08 -19.52 -16.89
C PRO A 360 20.12 -18.56 -17.59
N PHE A 361 18.83 -18.92 -17.68
CA PHE A 361 17.79 -18.13 -18.34
C PHE A 361 17.88 -16.64 -17.97
N ARG A 362 18.28 -15.78 -18.91
CA ARG A 362 18.35 -14.32 -18.70
C ARG A 362 17.14 -13.66 -19.34
N TRP A 363 16.19 -13.27 -18.49
CA TRP A 363 15.06 -12.42 -18.87
C TRP A 363 15.51 -10.97 -18.74
N GLU A 364 16.11 -10.44 -19.80
CA GLU A 364 16.49 -9.03 -19.88
C GLU A 364 15.38 -8.24 -20.54
N LEU A 365 15.08 -7.04 -20.04
CA LEU A 365 14.11 -6.16 -20.68
C LEU A 365 14.69 -5.78 -22.05
N LYS A 366 13.87 -5.84 -23.11
CA LYS A 366 14.30 -5.34 -24.42
C LYS A 366 14.77 -3.90 -24.26
N THR A 367 15.96 -3.63 -24.79
CA THR A 367 16.55 -2.30 -24.72
C THR A 367 15.61 -1.31 -25.41
N LEU A 368 15.07 -0.41 -24.59
CA LEU A 368 14.27 0.70 -25.10
C LEU A 368 15.23 1.67 -25.80
N PRO A 369 15.00 2.04 -27.07
CA PRO A 369 15.89 2.96 -27.78
C PRO A 369 15.85 4.33 -27.07
N LYS A 370 16.90 4.64 -26.33
CA LYS A 370 17.04 5.91 -25.61
C LYS A 370 17.56 6.97 -26.59
N ALA A 371 16.81 8.05 -26.80
CA ALA A 371 17.26 9.18 -27.59
C ALA A 371 18.51 9.84 -26.97
N SER A 372 19.31 10.56 -27.75
CA SER A 372 20.51 11.27 -27.25
C SER A 372 20.19 12.31 -26.15
N ASN A 373 18.96 12.83 -26.13
CA ASN A 373 18.44 13.76 -25.13
C ASN A 373 17.43 13.09 -24.17
N TYR A 374 17.52 11.77 -23.98
CA TYR A 374 16.56 10.97 -23.20
C TYR A 374 16.33 11.52 -21.79
N TYR A 375 17.38 11.65 -20.99
CA TYR A 375 17.27 12.15 -19.60
C TYR A 375 16.75 13.59 -19.54
N ALA A 376 17.19 14.45 -20.46
CA ALA A 376 16.69 15.83 -20.56
C ALA A 376 15.20 15.88 -20.91
N SER A 377 14.73 14.94 -21.73
CA SER A 377 13.33 14.84 -22.15
C SER A 377 12.46 14.22 -21.06
N LEU A 378 13.00 13.26 -20.30
CA LEU A 378 12.35 12.60 -19.18
C LEU A 378 12.05 13.56 -18.03
N LEU A 379 12.91 14.56 -17.81
CA LEU A 379 12.73 15.62 -16.81
C LEU A 379 12.00 16.86 -17.34
N SER A 380 11.71 16.94 -18.64
CA SER A 380 11.09 18.14 -19.20
C SER A 380 9.59 18.18 -18.87
N ASN A 381 9.16 19.20 -18.12
CA ASN A 381 7.74 19.45 -17.80
C ASN A 381 6.91 19.96 -19.01
N LYS A 382 7.50 19.96 -20.22
CA LYS A 382 6.78 20.35 -21.44
C LYS A 382 6.11 19.10 -22.02
N PRO A 383 4.80 19.11 -22.28
CA PRO A 383 4.14 18.05 -23.03
C PRO A 383 4.74 18.05 -24.44
N ARG A 384 5.79 17.27 -24.66
CA ARG A 384 6.30 17.06 -26.01
C ARG A 384 5.32 16.10 -26.67
N HIS A 385 4.78 16.51 -27.81
CA HIS A 385 4.03 15.64 -28.72
C HIS A 385 4.87 14.47 -29.26
N ASN A 386 6.18 14.49 -29.02
CA ASN A 386 7.11 13.44 -29.44
C ASN A 386 7.33 12.48 -28.27
N ALA A 387 6.95 11.22 -28.48
CA ALA A 387 7.18 10.15 -27.51
C ALA A 387 8.67 10.08 -27.11
N ILE A 388 8.95 9.99 -25.80
CA ILE A 388 10.31 9.84 -25.24
C ILE A 388 10.99 8.58 -25.83
N LEU A 389 10.16 7.59 -26.15
CA LEU A 389 10.52 6.39 -26.89
C LEU A 389 9.83 6.48 -28.25
N PRO A 390 10.59 6.65 -29.36
CA PRO A 390 9.98 6.78 -30.68
C PRO A 390 9.17 5.52 -31.00
N ALA A 391 7.91 5.70 -31.40
CA ALA A 391 7.11 4.60 -31.91
C ALA A 391 7.78 4.07 -33.19
N PRO A 392 8.03 2.76 -33.32
CA PRO A 392 8.46 2.19 -34.60
C PRO A 392 7.42 2.52 -35.66
N ALA A 393 7.86 2.79 -36.90
CA ALA A 393 7.00 3.27 -37.99
C ALA A 393 5.81 2.35 -38.36
N ASN A 394 5.73 1.15 -37.78
CA ASN A 394 4.69 0.15 -38.04
C ASN A 394 3.57 0.26 -37.01
N SER A 395 2.33 0.35 -37.48
CA SER A 395 1.09 0.67 -36.75
C SER A 395 0.57 -0.39 -35.74
N GLY A 396 1.47 -1.13 -35.08
CA GLY A 396 1.13 -2.24 -34.19
C GLY A 396 1.35 -2.00 -32.69
N TYR A 397 1.63 -0.76 -32.26
CA TYR A 397 1.99 -0.45 -30.87
C TYR A 397 0.88 0.30 -30.13
N VAL A 398 0.81 0.07 -28.82
CA VAL A 398 -0.07 0.82 -27.91
C VAL A 398 0.77 1.89 -27.22
N GLU A 399 0.34 3.16 -27.32
CA GLU A 399 0.95 4.26 -26.58
C GLU A 399 0.50 4.20 -25.12
N LEU A 400 1.47 4.09 -24.20
CA LEU A 400 1.24 4.23 -22.76
C LEU A 400 1.80 5.56 -22.28
N ARG A 401 1.00 6.32 -21.53
CA ARG A 401 1.41 7.61 -20.96
C ARG A 401 1.64 7.47 -19.46
N MET A 402 2.91 7.54 -19.07
CA MET A 402 3.31 7.54 -17.67
C MET A 402 3.25 8.97 -17.11
N ARG A 403 2.56 9.12 -16.00
CA ARG A 403 2.53 10.33 -15.19
C ARG A 403 3.36 10.08 -13.94
N VAL A 404 4.30 10.97 -13.65
CA VAL A 404 5.00 11.01 -12.37
C VAL A 404 4.53 12.25 -11.63
N GLN A 405 3.91 12.06 -10.48
CA GLN A 405 3.55 13.11 -9.55
C GLN A 405 4.56 13.08 -8.41
N VAL A 406 5.12 14.24 -8.11
CA VAL A 406 6.07 14.42 -7.02
C VAL A 406 5.43 15.39 -6.04
N VAL A 407 5.19 14.93 -4.82
CA VAL A 407 4.72 15.77 -3.72
C VAL A 407 5.90 15.97 -2.78
N GLY A 408 6.18 17.22 -2.43
CA GLY A 408 7.32 17.54 -1.58
C GLY A 408 7.24 18.94 -1.02
N TYR A 409 8.09 19.21 -0.05
CA TYR A 409 8.25 20.54 0.55
C TYR A 409 9.20 21.36 -0.33
N ALA A 410 8.76 21.72 -1.53
CA ALA A 410 9.50 22.63 -2.37
C ALA A 410 9.10 24.08 -2.02
N TRP A 411 10.00 24.81 -1.36
CA TRP A 411 9.91 26.27 -1.26
C TRP A 411 10.28 26.86 -2.62
N TYR A 412 9.34 26.81 -3.56
CA TYR A 412 9.50 27.41 -4.88
C TYR A 412 8.47 28.54 -5.02
N ALA A 413 8.96 29.78 -5.12
CA ALA A 413 8.12 30.90 -5.51
C ALA A 413 7.70 30.67 -6.97
N SER A 414 6.45 30.27 -7.17
CA SER A 414 5.91 29.89 -8.48
C SER A 414 5.11 31.02 -9.11
N SER A 415 4.53 31.86 -8.25
CA SER A 415 3.70 33.00 -8.64
C SER A 415 4.44 34.32 -8.40
N PHE A 416 4.06 35.36 -9.15
CA PHE A 416 4.56 36.71 -8.89
C PHE A 416 4.28 37.18 -7.45
N SER A 417 3.15 36.74 -6.87
CA SER A 417 2.79 37.01 -5.48
C SER A 417 3.78 36.40 -4.50
N ASP A 418 4.26 35.18 -4.78
CA ASP A 418 5.23 34.49 -3.92
C ASP A 418 6.56 35.26 -3.88
N TYR A 419 7.00 35.77 -5.05
CA TYR A 419 8.21 36.59 -5.14
C TYR A 419 8.07 37.92 -4.39
N LEU A 420 6.93 38.59 -4.51
CA LEU A 420 6.65 39.84 -3.78
C LEU A 420 6.64 39.59 -2.26
N ALA A 421 5.93 38.56 -1.81
CA ALA A 421 5.86 38.18 -0.40
C ALA A 421 7.26 37.86 0.16
N THR A 422 8.06 37.10 -0.60
CA THR A 422 9.45 36.78 -0.23
C THR A 422 10.29 38.04 -0.13
N ALA A 423 10.16 38.98 -1.07
CA ALA A 423 10.90 40.25 -1.04
C ALA A 423 10.55 41.08 0.21
N VAL A 424 9.27 41.15 0.58
CA VAL A 424 8.83 41.86 1.80
C VAL A 424 9.43 41.21 3.05
N VAL A 425 9.38 39.88 3.16
CA VAL A 425 9.94 39.14 4.31
C VAL A 425 11.45 39.34 4.42
N VAL A 426 12.19 39.23 3.30
CA VAL A 426 13.65 39.45 3.28
C VAL A 426 13.98 40.90 3.68
N THR A 427 13.22 41.88 3.18
CA THR A 427 13.42 43.29 3.53
C THR A 427 13.17 43.51 5.03
N TYR A 428 12.11 42.94 5.58
CA TYR A 428 11.82 43.01 7.02
C TYR A 428 12.93 42.36 7.85
N MET A 429 13.42 41.19 7.46
CA MET A 429 14.54 40.51 8.13
C MET A 429 15.81 41.36 8.11
N LEU A 430 16.12 42.05 7.01
CA LEU A 430 17.27 42.96 6.93
C LEU A 430 17.11 44.17 7.86
N VAL A 431 15.92 44.77 7.92
CA VAL A 431 15.63 45.88 8.84
C VAL A 431 15.74 45.43 10.29
N ALA A 432 15.15 44.28 10.62
CA ALA A 432 15.23 43.71 11.95
C ALA A 432 16.68 43.39 12.35
N PHE A 433 17.46 42.77 11.45
CA PHE A 433 18.87 42.47 11.68
C PHE A 433 19.71 43.73 11.87
N ALA A 434 19.52 44.75 11.03
CA ALA A 434 20.20 46.04 11.17
C ALA A 434 19.85 46.72 12.50
N HIS A 435 18.58 46.67 12.91
CA HIS A 435 18.14 47.18 14.20
C HIS A 435 18.77 46.41 15.38
N THR A 436 18.82 45.07 15.32
CA THR A 436 19.48 44.25 16.34
C THR A 436 20.97 44.60 16.46
N VAL A 437 21.69 44.72 15.34
CA VAL A 437 23.11 45.13 15.34
C VAL A 437 23.28 46.55 15.90
N TRP A 438 22.38 47.47 15.56
CA TRP A 438 22.39 48.83 16.07
C TRP A 438 22.18 48.87 17.60
N VAL A 439 21.18 48.15 18.10
CA VAL A 439 20.89 48.00 19.54
C VAL A 439 22.10 47.43 20.28
N LEU A 440 22.69 46.35 19.77
CA LEU A 440 23.86 45.71 20.39
C LEU A 440 25.08 46.65 20.42
N LYS A 441 25.33 47.42 19.35
CA LYS A 441 26.44 48.39 19.32
C LYS A 441 26.21 49.59 20.23
N LYS A 442 24.97 50.07 20.35
CA LYS A 442 24.63 51.22 21.18
C LYS A 442 24.46 50.85 22.66
N GLY A 443 24.26 49.56 22.98
CA GLY A 443 24.03 49.09 24.34
C GLY A 443 22.70 49.60 24.93
N VAL A 444 21.75 49.98 24.08
CA VAL A 444 20.44 50.53 24.49
C VAL A 444 19.41 49.42 24.38
N THR A 445 19.00 48.85 25.51
CA THR A 445 17.91 47.87 25.55
C THR A 445 16.58 48.60 25.40
N SER A 446 15.71 48.15 24.47
CA SER A 446 14.38 48.76 24.31
C SER A 446 13.48 48.39 25.49
N SER A 447 12.70 49.34 25.99
CA SER A 447 11.69 49.22 27.05
C SER A 447 10.47 48.36 26.69
N SER A 448 10.49 47.64 25.58
CA SER A 448 9.34 46.88 25.06
C SER A 448 9.04 45.61 25.85
N TRP A 449 9.96 45.20 26.72
CA TRP A 449 9.75 44.21 27.76
C TRP A 449 10.38 44.82 29.00
N ASP A 450 9.58 45.24 29.98
CA ASP A 450 10.04 45.42 31.36
C ASP A 450 10.82 44.16 31.70
N THR A 451 12.15 44.32 31.72
CA THR A 451 13.06 43.22 31.36
C THR A 451 12.93 42.07 32.37
N VAL A 452 13.17 40.81 31.97
CA VAL A 452 13.29 39.68 32.93
C VAL A 452 14.27 40.03 34.07
N THR A 453 15.24 40.89 33.79
CA THR A 453 16.18 41.48 34.77
C THR A 453 15.53 42.46 35.76
N GLU A 454 14.51 43.22 35.36
CA GLU A 454 13.68 44.05 36.24
C GLU A 454 12.77 43.19 37.11
N LEU A 455 12.18 42.13 36.54
CA LEU A 455 11.40 41.14 37.27
C LEU A 455 12.27 40.36 38.28
N LEU A 456 13.53 40.05 37.92
CA LEU A 456 14.52 39.46 38.82
C LEU A 456 14.97 40.45 39.90
N ALA A 457 15.17 41.73 39.57
CA ALA A 457 15.50 42.77 40.54
C ALA A 457 14.35 43.02 41.54
N LEU A 458 13.09 43.00 41.06
CA LEU A 458 11.90 43.09 41.90
C LEU A 458 11.74 41.84 42.78
N ALA A 459 11.99 40.65 42.22
CA ALA A 459 11.96 39.39 42.96
C ALA A 459 13.07 39.28 44.02
N LEU A 460 14.17 40.04 43.87
CA LEU A 460 15.28 40.11 44.81
C LEU A 460 15.10 41.20 45.90
N GLN A 461 14.04 42.00 45.86
CA GLN A 461 13.79 43.05 46.86
C GLN A 461 13.12 42.49 48.14
N SER A 462 13.95 42.22 49.16
CA SER A 462 13.60 42.54 50.56
C SER A 462 13.90 44.05 50.81
N PRO A 463 13.46 44.67 51.93
CA PRO A 463 13.17 46.10 52.02
C PRO A 463 14.30 47.03 51.52
N VAL A 464 13.90 48.05 50.77
CA VAL A 464 14.74 48.87 49.90
C VAL A 464 15.68 49.81 50.69
N PRO A 465 17.00 49.78 50.46
CA PRO A 465 17.92 50.81 50.96
C PRO A 465 17.63 52.19 50.33
N ASP A 466 17.83 53.28 51.08
CA ASP A 466 17.51 54.66 50.63
C ASP A 466 18.17 55.08 49.31
N ALA A 467 19.28 54.45 48.92
CA ALA A 467 19.96 54.65 47.64
C ALA A 467 19.13 54.30 46.39
N LEU A 468 18.16 53.40 46.56
CA LEU A 468 17.30 52.87 45.49
C LEU A 468 15.86 53.41 45.60
N ARG A 469 15.58 54.33 46.52
CA ARG A 469 14.28 55.02 46.62
C ARG A 469 14.06 55.85 45.35
N GLY A 470 13.05 55.47 44.56
CA GLY A 470 12.74 56.11 43.28
C GLY A 470 13.24 55.36 42.04
N SER A 471 13.90 54.21 42.19
CA SER A 471 14.24 53.31 41.07
C SER A 471 13.09 52.37 40.65
N GLY A 472 11.84 52.79 40.89
CA GLY A 472 10.66 52.12 40.34
C GLY A 472 10.51 52.53 38.89
N ALA A 473 10.75 51.58 37.99
CA ALA A 473 10.75 51.67 36.53
C ALA A 473 12.01 52.32 35.90
N GLY A 474 12.79 51.49 35.20
CA GLY A 474 13.75 51.95 34.18
C GLY A 474 15.24 51.83 34.53
N ILE A 475 15.76 50.61 34.69
CA ILE A 475 17.21 50.40 34.59
C ILE A 475 17.60 50.31 33.11
N GLU A 476 17.93 51.45 32.49
CA GLU A 476 18.20 51.53 31.05
C GLU A 476 19.62 51.12 30.62
N ARG A 477 20.52 50.83 31.57
CA ARG A 477 21.95 50.59 31.29
C ARG A 477 22.49 49.36 32.00
N LEU A 478 23.08 48.45 31.23
CA LEU A 478 23.79 47.24 31.71
C LEU A 478 24.91 47.55 32.73
N VAL A 479 25.50 48.75 32.69
CA VAL A 479 26.53 49.20 33.63
C VAL A 479 26.00 49.25 35.06
N THR A 480 24.72 49.57 35.26
CA THR A 480 24.08 49.59 36.58
C THR A 480 23.97 48.17 37.16
N TYR A 481 23.78 47.17 36.31
CA TYR A 481 23.70 45.75 36.69
C TYR A 481 25.06 45.17 37.12
N LYS A 482 26.17 45.77 36.68
CA LYS A 482 27.53 45.36 37.05
C LYS A 482 27.95 45.83 38.46
N ARG A 483 27.12 46.58 39.18
CA ARG A 483 27.47 47.01 40.54
C ARG A 483 27.39 45.81 41.49
N LEU A 484 28.52 45.50 42.14
CA LEU A 484 28.60 44.46 43.15
C LEU A 484 27.78 44.86 44.38
N ILE A 485 27.03 43.89 44.88
CA ILE A 485 26.20 44.04 46.06
C ILE A 485 26.77 43.13 47.15
N ARG A 486 27.01 43.68 48.34
CA ARG A 486 27.47 42.93 49.52
C ARG A 486 26.29 42.74 50.49
N LEU A 487 26.07 41.50 50.93
CA LEU A 487 25.08 41.17 51.95
C LEU A 487 25.76 41.21 53.33
N ARG A 488 25.16 41.92 54.30
CA ARG A 488 25.62 41.96 55.69
C ARG A 488 24.44 41.67 56.63
N ALA A 489 24.64 40.80 57.60
CA ALA A 489 23.66 40.61 58.67
C ALA A 489 23.86 41.72 59.72
N ILE A 490 22.78 42.42 60.06
CA ILE A 490 22.73 43.45 61.11
C ILE A 490 21.70 42.97 62.14
N ARG A 491 22.00 43.14 63.43
CA ARG A 491 21.12 42.77 64.52
C ARG A 491 20.54 44.04 65.13
N GLU A 492 19.22 44.20 65.03
CA GLU A 492 18.52 45.39 65.51
C GLU A 492 17.33 44.92 66.37
N GLU A 493 17.24 45.44 67.60
CA GLU A 493 16.19 45.09 68.58
C GLU A 493 15.96 43.58 68.80
N GLY A 494 17.01 42.78 68.72
CA GLY A 494 16.97 41.34 69.04
C GLY A 494 16.64 40.41 67.87
N GLU A 495 16.29 40.94 66.69
CA GLU A 495 16.16 40.15 65.45
C GLU A 495 17.40 40.30 64.55
N GLU A 496 17.86 39.19 63.95
CA GLU A 496 18.89 39.22 62.91
C GLU A 496 18.26 39.49 61.55
N ARG A 497 18.71 40.54 60.85
CA ARG A 497 18.24 40.91 59.51
C ARG A 497 19.39 41.02 58.53
N LEU A 498 19.24 40.40 57.37
CA LEU A 498 20.17 40.55 56.25
C LEU A 498 19.86 41.84 55.48
N VAL A 499 20.83 42.75 55.43
CA VAL A 499 20.76 44.01 54.68
C VAL A 499 21.71 43.95 53.49
N MET A 500 21.24 44.48 52.36
CA MET A 500 21.92 44.48 51.09
C MET A 500 22.56 45.86 50.85
N LEU A 501 23.89 45.91 50.73
CA LEU A 501 24.65 47.15 50.55
C LEU A 501 25.27 47.19 49.15
N ILE A 502 25.10 48.31 48.43
CA ILE A 502 25.71 48.55 47.12
C ILE A 502 27.09 49.19 47.35
N ASP A 503 28.10 48.71 46.62
CA ASP A 503 29.49 49.16 46.77
C ASP A 503 29.62 50.69 46.59
N GLY A 504 30.08 51.39 47.63
CA GLY A 504 30.26 52.85 47.66
C GLY A 504 29.49 53.65 48.73
N GLU A 505 28.52 53.04 49.45
CA GLU A 505 27.73 53.71 50.49
C GLU A 505 28.14 53.39 51.95
N GLU A 506 29.42 53.11 52.21
CA GLU A 506 29.90 52.71 53.54
C GLU A 506 29.77 53.78 54.65
N LYS A 507 29.41 55.03 54.33
CA LYS A 507 29.48 56.14 55.28
C LYS A 507 28.22 56.39 56.12
N TYR A 508 27.10 55.72 55.87
CA TYR A 508 25.81 56.06 56.49
C TYR A 508 25.30 55.10 57.59
N LEU A 509 26.04 54.03 57.92
CA LEU A 509 25.64 53.07 58.99
C LEU A 509 26.70 52.94 60.10
N LYS A 510 27.38 54.03 60.46
CA LYS A 510 28.17 54.10 61.70
C LYS A 510 27.24 54.42 62.88
N GLY A 511 26.52 53.41 63.35
CA GLY A 511 25.64 53.52 64.52
C GLY A 511 25.20 52.19 65.13
N GLY A 512 25.32 51.07 64.39
CA GLY A 512 25.11 49.73 64.94
C GLY A 512 26.43 49.06 65.32
N GLU A 513 26.47 48.42 66.48
CA GLU A 513 27.62 47.64 66.96
C GLU A 513 28.04 46.58 65.92
N GLU A 514 29.36 46.51 65.68
CA GLU A 514 29.99 45.52 64.83
C GLU A 514 29.96 44.17 65.55
N LEU A 515 29.08 43.25 65.13
CA LEU A 515 29.05 41.91 65.69
C LEU A 515 30.30 41.13 65.26
N GLU A 516 31.11 40.79 66.26
CA GLU A 516 32.16 39.77 66.17
C GLU A 516 31.61 38.47 65.58
N GLN A 517 32.40 37.83 64.70
CA GLN A 517 32.02 36.59 64.01
C GLN A 517 31.48 35.52 64.98
N ALA A 518 30.20 35.14 64.81
CA ALA A 518 29.67 33.97 65.47
C ALA A 518 30.44 32.71 65.00
N PRO A 519 31.03 31.91 65.90
CA PRO A 519 31.86 30.77 65.52
C PRO A 519 30.98 29.70 64.86
N GLY A 520 31.15 29.50 63.55
CA GLY A 520 30.47 28.43 62.80
C GLY A 520 29.88 28.85 61.44
N MET A 521 29.74 30.14 61.15
CA MET A 521 29.26 30.60 59.83
C MET A 521 30.42 30.89 58.86
N ARG A 522 30.65 29.98 57.91
CA ARG A 522 31.52 30.22 56.75
C ARG A 522 30.78 31.09 55.74
N TYR A 523 31.22 32.33 55.54
CA TYR A 523 30.86 33.11 54.36
C TYR A 523 31.41 32.40 53.11
N ARG A 524 30.52 31.96 52.21
CA ARG A 524 30.90 31.65 50.82
C ARG A 524 30.68 32.92 50.02
N SER A 525 31.76 33.65 49.71
CA SER A 525 31.74 34.58 48.59
C SER A 525 31.61 33.74 47.32
N VAL A 526 30.46 33.80 46.66
CA VAL A 526 30.32 33.27 45.31
C VAL A 526 30.77 34.38 44.37
N GLU A 527 32.05 34.34 43.99
CA GLU A 527 32.50 35.06 42.79
C GLU A 527 31.87 34.37 41.58
N VAL A 528 30.87 35.01 40.99
CA VAL A 528 30.42 34.65 39.65
C VAL A 528 31.39 35.29 38.68
N ASN A 529 32.45 34.55 38.32
CA ASN A 529 33.28 34.90 37.18
C ASN A 529 32.42 34.81 35.91
N SER A 530 31.99 35.96 35.39
CA SER A 530 31.45 36.06 34.04
C SER A 530 32.60 36.20 33.04
N GLU A 531 33.41 35.15 32.89
CA GLU A 531 34.15 34.96 31.64
C GLU A 531 33.22 34.28 30.65
N TYR A 532 32.53 35.10 29.85
CA TYR A 532 32.04 34.68 28.53
C TYR A 532 32.06 35.90 27.61
N SER A 533 33.07 35.91 26.73
CA SER A 533 33.06 36.57 25.44
C SER A 533 33.34 35.52 24.38
#